data_AF-A0A959FFC0-F1
#
_entry.id   AF-A0A959FFC0-F1
#
_cell.length_a   1.000
_cell.length_b   1.000
_cell.length_c   1.000
_cell.angle_alpha   90.00
_cell.angle_beta   90.00
_cell.angle_gamma   90.00
#
_symmetry.space_group_name_H-M   'P 1'
#
loop_
_entity.id
_entity.type
_entity.pdbx_description
1 polymer ?
#
loop_
_entity_poly.entity_id
_entity_poly.type
_entity_poly.pdbx_seq_one_letter_code
_entity_poly.pdbx_strand_id
1 'polypeptide(L)'
;MSIYLFDLAGSAKYESGQLNKDGHSVQNITALQWNKSQEQKGAVKDMSTKRLEDSKIYSKVIHMHPMWTSQGTLKAWFPWKQVPDVPVFKAQIGFIQGASHTDGVTFWVWEHHKENGREVWNPILKEHKKYTGELQDIEIDLAKFSSQQMSIELRVDAGKSSGQDWAVWVNPRIEGIPVDGFMIQSISVEQFPVQRFGKYFDSSGNRLPDLYIRWEDQKGKKLGTSEKKTDCDPRSRPVFAGDNMPFRILSGHRYTLQLLDYDKDGRIRKNEDEAISIEFPVNVGDLVRQQGIKSTYRLIDPVFRDVILQLNVAYRSRAELEGRSVYLRHVMPINQEILPYNPERLEGCGPVAAAMLMGYWQTELGYQIMDERDHFNGRQHPTHTIREFYRVSNSKKSPGKNNKQSFTAKRNMKDGLGYFAKKANNHPANAGKPKIHADILWSARRWPKIKAALHKELRDGNPVILLFKSIPACLKKYEKRVNETFAFADHYVLAVGFNDDTREYYIINGWAEFPNTVTSGPHVHYGDQYFPLCVCSYKEVENSNPSIVYLKR
;
A
#
# COMPACT_ATOMS: atom_id res chain seq x y z
N MET A 1 9.60 6.45 16.10
CA MET A 1 9.70 6.37 17.58
C MET A 1 8.54 5.51 18.07
N SER A 2 8.78 4.62 19.04
CA SER A 2 7.74 3.75 19.60
C SER A 2 7.79 3.81 21.12
N ILE A 3 6.61 3.80 21.75
CA ILE A 3 6.42 3.80 23.20
C ILE A 3 5.77 2.46 23.54
N TYR A 4 6.52 1.58 24.20
CA TYR A 4 5.98 0.30 24.65
C TYR A 4 5.38 0.47 26.04
N LEU A 5 4.08 0.21 26.19
CA LEU A 5 3.41 0.32 27.49
C LEU A 5 3.95 -0.71 28.48
N PHE A 6 4.36 -1.89 28.01
CA PHE A 6 5.04 -2.88 28.85
C PHE A 6 6.29 -2.32 29.55
N ASP A 7 7.10 -1.54 28.83
CA ASP A 7 8.32 -0.95 29.39
C ASP A 7 8.00 0.16 30.42
N LEU A 8 6.77 0.68 30.39
CA LEU A 8 6.24 1.67 31.34
C LEU A 8 5.42 1.04 32.47
N ALA A 9 5.23 -0.28 32.48
CA ALA A 9 4.33 -0.97 33.41
C ALA A 9 4.76 -0.79 34.87
N GLY A 10 6.06 -0.68 35.15
CA GLY A 10 6.55 -0.42 36.51
C GLY A 10 6.20 0.96 37.07
N SER A 11 5.87 1.92 36.20
CA SER A 11 5.50 3.29 36.57
C SER A 11 4.00 3.59 36.35
N ALA A 12 3.24 2.63 35.87
CA ALA A 12 1.80 2.77 35.70
C ALA A 12 1.09 2.68 37.07
N LYS A 13 -0.04 3.37 37.17
CA LYS A 13 -0.96 3.25 38.31
C LYS A 13 -1.95 2.13 38.01
N TYR A 14 -2.18 1.24 38.97
CA TYR A 14 -3.14 0.14 38.82
C TYR A 14 -4.22 0.21 39.88
N GLU A 15 -5.47 0.12 39.47
CA GLU A 15 -6.62 -0.01 40.37
C GLU A 15 -7.50 -1.16 39.91
N SER A 16 -7.98 -1.91 40.88
CA SER A 16 -8.96 -2.96 40.69
C SER A 16 -10.18 -2.67 41.54
N GLY A 17 -11.35 -3.09 41.09
CA GLY A 17 -12.60 -2.83 41.78
C GLY A 17 -13.75 -3.61 41.18
N GLN A 18 -14.96 -3.23 41.56
CA GLN A 18 -16.19 -3.77 41.00
C GLN A 18 -16.94 -2.65 40.29
N LEU A 19 -17.43 -2.91 39.08
CA LEU A 19 -18.27 -1.97 38.36
C LEU A 19 -19.63 -1.85 39.04
N ASN A 20 -20.16 -0.63 39.05
CA ASN A 20 -21.55 -0.39 39.42
C ASN A 20 -22.49 -0.78 38.27
N LYS A 21 -23.80 -0.74 38.55
CA LYS A 21 -24.85 -1.07 37.56
C LYS A 21 -24.82 -0.19 36.30
N ASP A 22 -24.20 0.98 36.36
CA ASP A 22 -24.02 1.88 35.21
C ASP A 22 -22.88 1.44 34.26
N GLY A 23 -22.05 0.46 34.66
CA GLY A 23 -20.91 -0.03 33.88
C GLY A 23 -19.70 0.91 33.79
N HIS A 24 -19.78 2.09 34.42
CA HIS A 24 -18.78 3.16 34.29
C HIS A 24 -18.12 3.52 35.61
N SER A 25 -18.89 3.59 36.70
CA SER A 25 -18.36 3.89 38.02
C SER A 25 -17.84 2.61 38.71
N VAL A 26 -16.81 2.76 39.55
CA VAL A 26 -16.14 1.65 40.24
C VAL A 26 -16.32 1.82 41.74
N GLN A 27 -16.72 0.75 42.41
CA GLN A 27 -16.75 0.63 43.87
C GLN A 27 -15.68 -0.35 44.36
N ASN A 28 -15.42 -0.36 45.68
CA ASN A 28 -14.45 -1.26 46.33
C ASN A 28 -13.03 -1.15 45.73
N ILE A 29 -12.62 0.06 45.34
CA ILE A 29 -11.35 0.31 44.66
C ILE A 29 -10.17 -0.12 45.55
N THR A 30 -9.26 -0.90 45.00
CA THR A 30 -7.98 -1.24 45.61
C THR A 30 -6.84 -0.98 44.64
N ALA A 31 -5.81 -0.26 45.11
CA ALA A 31 -4.57 -0.10 44.37
C ALA A 31 -3.81 -1.43 44.29
N LEU A 32 -3.30 -1.75 43.10
CA LEU A 32 -2.43 -2.90 42.85
C LEU A 32 -1.01 -2.43 42.53
N GLN A 33 -0.05 -3.34 42.66
CA GLN A 33 1.35 -3.10 42.31
C GLN A 33 1.76 -4.05 41.17
N TRP A 34 2.53 -3.53 40.22
CA TRP A 34 3.11 -4.33 39.14
C TRP A 34 3.85 -5.56 39.69
N ASN A 35 3.64 -6.72 39.07
CA ASN A 35 4.22 -8.01 39.47
C ASN A 35 3.82 -8.51 40.87
N LYS A 36 2.80 -7.94 41.51
CA LYS A 36 2.23 -8.46 42.77
C LYS A 36 0.79 -8.90 42.56
N SER A 37 0.47 -10.11 43.03
CA SER A 37 -0.92 -10.60 43.08
C SER A 37 -1.53 -10.30 44.42
N GLN A 38 -2.82 -9.99 44.42
CA GLN A 38 -3.63 -10.02 45.62
C GLN A 38 -4.85 -10.88 45.29
N GLU A 39 -4.89 -12.10 45.81
CA GLU A 39 -5.73 -13.20 45.33
C GLU A 39 -7.17 -12.79 44.97
N GLN A 40 -7.87 -12.09 45.87
CA GLN A 40 -9.27 -11.69 45.63
C GLN A 40 -9.42 -10.33 44.94
N LYS A 41 -8.36 -9.51 44.90
CA LYS A 41 -8.39 -8.13 44.42
C LYS A 41 -7.94 -8.01 42.97
N GLY A 42 -7.65 -9.11 42.30
CA GLY A 42 -7.12 -9.12 40.94
C GLY A 42 -5.59 -9.13 40.89
N ALA A 43 -5.04 -9.13 39.68
CA ALA A 43 -3.60 -9.25 39.49
C ALA A 43 -3.12 -8.54 38.23
N VAL A 44 -1.94 -7.92 38.32
CA VAL A 44 -1.26 -7.31 37.17
C VAL A 44 0.22 -7.66 37.15
N LYS A 45 0.67 -8.35 36.09
CA LYS A 45 1.99 -8.98 36.06
C LYS A 45 2.56 -9.13 34.65
N ASP A 46 3.87 -9.31 34.57
CA ASP A 46 4.57 -9.81 33.40
C ASP A 46 4.30 -11.31 33.21
N MET A 47 3.89 -11.70 32.00
CA MET A 47 3.69 -13.10 31.60
C MET A 47 4.48 -13.50 30.35
N SER A 48 5.60 -12.83 30.09
CA SER A 48 6.41 -13.02 28.87
C SER A 48 7.09 -14.39 28.76
N THR A 49 6.96 -15.26 29.78
CA THR A 49 7.43 -16.65 29.78
C THR A 49 6.30 -17.68 29.68
N LYS A 50 5.04 -17.24 29.65
CA LYS A 50 3.88 -18.13 29.58
C LYS A 50 3.44 -18.33 28.14
N ARG A 51 2.87 -19.52 27.90
CA ARG A 51 2.14 -19.77 26.65
C ARG A 51 0.77 -19.10 26.70
N LEU A 52 0.37 -18.50 25.59
CA LEU A 52 -0.92 -17.86 25.44
C LEU A 52 -1.91 -18.80 24.73
N GLU A 53 -3.15 -18.37 24.54
CA GLU A 53 -4.20 -19.21 23.97
C GLU A 53 -3.87 -19.79 22.58
N ASP A 54 -2.99 -19.14 21.82
CA ASP A 54 -2.47 -19.62 20.52
C ASP A 54 -1.26 -20.58 20.65
N SER A 55 -0.98 -21.04 21.87
CA SER A 55 0.14 -21.92 22.25
C SER A 55 1.55 -21.33 22.04
N LYS A 56 1.69 -20.04 21.73
CA LYS A 56 3.00 -19.37 21.56
C LYS A 56 3.42 -18.58 22.81
N ILE A 57 4.69 -18.21 22.85
CA ILE A 57 5.31 -17.38 23.91
C ILE A 57 5.72 -16.04 23.29
N TYR A 58 5.50 -14.95 24.02
CA TYR A 58 5.74 -13.57 23.57
C TYR A 58 6.58 -12.82 24.60
N SER A 59 7.42 -11.87 24.16
CA SER A 59 8.42 -11.21 25.01
C SER A 59 7.95 -9.97 25.79
N LYS A 60 6.73 -9.47 25.52
CA LYS A 60 6.14 -8.30 26.20
C LYS A 60 4.67 -8.55 26.47
N VAL A 61 4.34 -9.19 27.59
CA VAL A 61 2.96 -9.57 27.93
C VAL A 61 2.55 -8.96 29.26
N ILE A 62 1.55 -8.08 29.22
CA ILE A 62 0.89 -7.55 30.42
C ILE A 62 -0.33 -8.43 30.70
N HIS A 63 -0.29 -9.20 31.77
CA HIS A 63 -1.46 -9.90 32.28
C HIS A 63 -2.25 -9.01 33.23
N MET A 64 -3.56 -8.97 33.06
CA MET A 64 -4.51 -8.22 33.87
C MET A 64 -5.70 -9.13 34.20
N HIS A 65 -5.77 -9.58 35.45
CA HIS A 65 -6.93 -10.29 35.96
C HIS A 65 -7.82 -9.32 36.76
N PRO A 66 -9.10 -9.15 36.39
CA PRO A 66 -10.03 -8.29 37.12
C PRO A 66 -10.22 -8.73 38.59
N MET A 67 -10.86 -7.90 39.41
CA MET A 67 -11.25 -8.31 40.77
C MET A 67 -12.05 -9.62 40.74
N TRP A 68 -11.84 -10.49 41.73
CA TRP A 68 -12.46 -11.83 41.79
C TRP A 68 -13.92 -11.77 42.25
N THR A 69 -14.73 -10.99 41.55
CA THR A 69 -16.16 -10.77 41.76
C THR A 69 -16.88 -10.68 40.41
N SER A 70 -18.20 -10.77 40.42
CA SER A 70 -19.01 -10.46 39.24
C SER A 70 -18.83 -8.98 38.91
N GLN A 71 -18.65 -8.65 37.62
CA GLN A 71 -18.37 -7.29 37.14
C GLN A 71 -17.09 -6.69 37.75
N GLY A 72 -16.10 -7.53 38.06
CA GLY A 72 -14.76 -7.06 38.43
C GLY A 72 -14.13 -6.24 37.30
N THR A 73 -13.30 -5.26 37.64
CA THR A 73 -12.54 -4.47 36.68
C THR A 73 -11.10 -4.28 37.15
N LEU A 74 -10.16 -4.16 36.22
CA LEU A 74 -8.80 -3.72 36.48
C LEU A 74 -8.40 -2.68 35.45
N LYS A 75 -7.92 -1.53 35.93
CA LYS A 75 -7.46 -0.38 35.16
C LYS A 75 -5.98 -0.15 35.36
N ALA A 76 -5.27 0.19 34.28
CA ALA A 76 -3.85 0.50 34.26
C ALA A 76 -3.63 1.84 33.54
N TRP A 77 -3.34 2.90 34.30
CA TRP A 77 -3.01 4.22 33.75
C TRP A 77 -1.52 4.36 33.56
N PHE A 78 -1.10 4.48 32.32
CA PHE A 78 0.31 4.66 31.96
C PHE A 78 0.71 6.14 32.10
N PRO A 79 1.98 6.43 32.42
CA PRO A 79 2.43 7.81 32.56
C PRO A 79 2.26 8.61 31.26
N TRP A 80 2.02 9.91 31.38
CA TRP A 80 1.94 10.83 30.26
C TRP A 80 3.22 10.78 29.42
N LYS A 81 3.07 10.64 28.11
CA LYS A 81 4.16 10.65 27.14
C LYS A 81 3.79 11.51 25.94
N GLN A 82 4.79 12.18 25.39
CA GLN A 82 4.65 12.80 24.09
C GLN A 82 4.60 11.67 23.06
N VAL A 83 3.47 11.54 22.36
CA VAL A 83 3.33 10.54 21.32
C VAL A 83 4.05 10.97 20.04
N PRO A 84 4.51 10.01 19.23
CA PRO A 84 5.17 10.33 17.97
C PRO A 84 4.23 11.02 16.98
N ASP A 85 4.77 11.48 15.85
CA ASP A 85 3.95 11.92 14.73
C ASP A 85 3.15 10.75 14.16
N VAL A 86 1.89 11.01 13.84
CA VAL A 86 0.91 10.03 13.34
C VAL A 86 0.92 8.75 14.20
N PRO A 87 0.57 8.86 15.50
CA PRO A 87 0.65 7.74 16.39
C PRO A 87 -0.48 6.75 16.11
N VAL A 88 -0.18 5.47 16.25
CA VAL A 88 -1.14 4.37 16.21
C VAL A 88 -0.89 3.48 17.42
N PHE A 89 -1.96 3.16 18.15
CA PHE A 89 -1.90 2.17 19.22
C PHE A 89 -2.05 0.77 18.63
N LYS A 90 -1.16 -0.14 19.01
CA LYS A 90 -1.19 -1.55 18.61
C LYS A 90 -1.01 -2.47 19.79
N ALA A 91 -1.79 -3.55 19.83
CA ALA A 91 -1.65 -4.65 20.76
C ALA A 91 -2.25 -5.93 20.15
N GLN A 92 -1.99 -7.07 20.76
CA GLN A 92 -2.89 -8.23 20.62
C GLN A 92 -3.55 -8.47 21.97
N ILE A 93 -4.83 -8.82 21.97
CA ILE A 93 -5.59 -9.14 23.18
C ILE A 93 -5.95 -10.62 23.19
N GLY A 94 -6.00 -11.21 24.38
CA GLY A 94 -6.39 -12.60 24.55
C GLY A 94 -6.20 -13.10 25.96
N PHE A 95 -5.91 -14.39 26.08
CA PHE A 95 -5.79 -15.07 27.36
C PHE A 95 -4.51 -15.89 27.48
N ILE A 96 -4.09 -16.13 28.73
CA ILE A 96 -3.11 -17.17 29.05
C ILE A 96 -3.68 -18.55 28.66
N GLN A 97 -2.81 -19.45 28.17
CA GLN A 97 -3.22 -20.81 27.81
C GLN A 97 -3.93 -21.51 28.98
N GLY A 98 -5.07 -22.15 28.71
CA GLY A 98 -5.84 -22.90 29.71
C GLY A 98 -6.95 -22.11 30.40
N ALA A 99 -7.17 -20.85 30.05
CA ALA A 99 -8.29 -20.03 30.53
C ALA A 99 -9.66 -20.44 29.93
N SER A 100 -9.90 -21.75 29.73
CA SER A 100 -11.08 -22.26 29.02
C SER A 100 -12.40 -22.10 29.77
N HIS A 101 -12.38 -21.69 31.04
CA HIS A 101 -13.57 -21.49 31.88
C HIS A 101 -13.96 -20.02 32.04
N THR A 102 -13.27 -19.08 31.37
CA THR A 102 -13.74 -17.69 31.27
C THR A 102 -15.06 -17.64 30.50
N ASP A 103 -15.99 -16.78 30.92
CA ASP A 103 -17.16 -16.42 30.12
C ASP A 103 -16.87 -15.28 29.13
N GLY A 104 -15.65 -14.74 29.16
CA GLY A 104 -15.13 -13.66 28.34
C GLY A 104 -14.92 -12.38 29.15
N VAL A 105 -14.02 -11.52 28.66
CA VAL A 105 -13.76 -10.20 29.23
C VAL A 105 -13.99 -9.11 28.19
N THR A 106 -14.27 -7.90 28.65
CA THR A 106 -14.26 -6.70 27.79
C THR A 106 -12.95 -5.93 27.99
N PHE A 107 -12.17 -5.84 26.92
CA PHE A 107 -10.99 -5.00 26.83
C PHE A 107 -11.38 -3.58 26.45
N TRP A 108 -10.81 -2.62 27.15
CA TRP A 108 -10.97 -1.20 26.88
C TRP A 108 -9.62 -0.53 26.73
N VAL A 109 -9.58 0.46 25.85
CA VAL A 109 -8.49 1.44 25.79
C VAL A 109 -9.12 2.81 25.90
N TRP A 110 -8.64 3.61 26.85
CA TRP A 110 -8.97 5.02 26.94
C TRP A 110 -7.74 5.85 26.63
N GLU A 111 -7.95 6.93 25.91
CA GLU A 111 -6.96 7.98 25.75
C GLU A 111 -7.25 9.09 26.74
N HIS A 112 -6.19 9.67 27.29
CA HIS A 112 -6.23 10.84 28.16
C HIS A 112 -5.38 11.93 27.51
N HIS A 113 -5.97 13.10 27.25
CA HIS A 113 -5.28 14.26 26.72
C HIS A 113 -5.71 15.53 27.46
N LYS A 114 -5.12 16.68 27.10
CA LYS A 114 -5.48 17.97 27.70
C LYS A 114 -6.17 18.88 26.69
N GLU A 115 -7.38 19.32 27.01
CA GLU A 115 -8.09 20.38 26.28
C GLU A 115 -8.14 21.63 27.17
N ASN A 116 -7.57 22.74 26.70
CA ASN A 116 -7.51 24.01 27.46
C ASN A 116 -6.95 23.84 28.89
N GLY A 117 -5.98 22.95 29.06
CA GLY A 117 -5.34 22.64 30.34
C GLY A 117 -6.10 21.65 31.24
N ARG A 118 -7.31 21.23 30.87
CA ARG A 118 -8.09 20.23 31.60
C ARG A 118 -7.88 18.84 31.01
N GLU A 119 -7.75 17.84 31.87
CA GLU A 119 -7.70 16.44 31.44
C GLU A 119 -9.06 16.00 30.91
N VAL A 120 -9.05 15.41 29.71
CA VAL A 120 -10.20 14.81 29.04
C VAL A 120 -9.83 13.35 28.76
N TRP A 121 -10.75 12.43 29.01
CA TRP A 121 -10.57 11.02 28.69
C TRP A 121 -11.69 10.54 27.78
N ASN A 122 -11.34 9.76 26.75
CA ASN A 122 -12.31 9.18 25.82
C ASN A 122 -12.06 7.68 25.63
N PRO A 123 -13.11 6.85 25.57
CA PRO A 123 -12.95 5.46 25.18
C PRO A 123 -12.65 5.42 23.69
N ILE A 124 -11.56 4.75 23.33
CA ILE A 124 -11.13 4.57 21.93
C ILE A 124 -11.17 3.11 21.49
N LEU A 125 -11.38 2.18 22.43
CA LEU A 125 -11.66 0.77 22.17
C LEU A 125 -12.64 0.21 23.20
N LYS A 126 -13.54 -0.65 22.74
CA LYS A 126 -14.33 -1.56 23.58
C LYS A 126 -14.51 -2.88 22.83
N GLU A 127 -13.79 -3.91 23.24
CA GLU A 127 -13.80 -5.21 22.57
C GLU A 127 -14.06 -6.34 23.55
N HIS A 128 -15.09 -7.13 23.31
CA HIS A 128 -15.39 -8.31 24.11
C HIS A 128 -14.75 -9.54 23.47
N LYS A 129 -13.96 -10.29 24.25
CA LYS A 129 -13.27 -11.49 23.76
C LYS A 129 -13.47 -12.67 24.70
N LYS A 130 -13.67 -13.86 24.12
CA LYS A 130 -13.67 -15.17 24.80
C LYS A 130 -12.39 -15.94 24.50
N TYR A 131 -12.13 -16.97 25.30
CA TYR A 131 -11.07 -17.93 25.01
C TYR A 131 -11.40 -18.70 23.72
N THR A 132 -10.62 -18.47 22.67
CA THR A 132 -10.86 -19.01 21.32
C THR A 132 -9.70 -19.85 20.80
N GLY A 133 -8.54 -19.79 21.46
CA GLY A 133 -7.31 -20.42 20.98
C GLY A 133 -6.52 -19.54 20.00
N GLU A 134 -6.91 -18.28 19.86
CA GLU A 134 -6.32 -17.31 18.93
C GLU A 134 -6.26 -15.94 19.59
N LEU A 135 -5.18 -15.19 19.41
CA LEU A 135 -5.10 -13.79 19.82
C LEU A 135 -5.84 -12.89 18.82
N GLN A 136 -6.37 -11.77 19.27
CA GLN A 136 -7.02 -10.77 18.41
C GLN A 136 -6.13 -9.52 18.29
N ASP A 137 -5.83 -9.12 17.06
CA ASP A 137 -5.07 -7.89 16.79
C ASP A 137 -5.95 -6.66 17.01
N ILE A 138 -5.36 -5.65 17.64
CA ILE A 138 -5.95 -4.34 17.88
C ILE A 138 -5.05 -3.29 17.26
N GLU A 139 -5.63 -2.43 16.43
CA GLU A 139 -4.98 -1.27 15.84
C GLU A 139 -5.93 -0.06 15.92
N ILE A 140 -5.49 1.03 16.54
CA ILE A 140 -6.31 2.22 16.78
C ILE A 140 -5.56 3.46 16.29
N ASP A 141 -6.19 4.23 15.41
CA ASP A 141 -5.67 5.51 14.93
C ASP A 141 -5.68 6.56 16.05
N LEU A 142 -4.49 7.08 16.39
CA LEU A 142 -4.31 8.17 17.35
C LEU A 142 -3.80 9.45 16.66
N ALA A 143 -3.82 9.53 15.33
CA ALA A 143 -3.29 10.62 14.51
C ALA A 143 -3.67 12.03 15.00
N LYS A 144 -4.90 12.20 15.53
CA LYS A 144 -5.37 13.48 16.08
C LYS A 144 -4.55 14.00 17.26
N PHE A 145 -3.82 13.13 17.95
CA PHE A 145 -2.92 13.45 19.05
C PHE A 145 -1.45 13.58 18.64
N SER A 146 -1.14 13.63 17.33
CA SER A 146 0.24 13.71 16.83
C SER A 146 1.07 14.77 17.57
N SER A 147 2.22 14.36 18.09
CA SER A 147 3.15 15.21 18.84
C SER A 147 2.59 15.86 20.12
N GLN A 148 1.40 15.45 20.59
CA GLN A 148 0.82 15.91 21.85
C GLN A 148 1.25 15.04 23.03
N GLN A 149 1.10 15.56 24.25
CA GLN A 149 1.21 14.75 25.46
C GLN A 149 -0.11 14.01 25.69
N MET A 150 -0.05 12.69 25.86
CA MET A 150 -1.20 11.88 26.21
C MET A 150 -0.83 10.75 27.17
N SER A 151 -1.84 10.18 27.84
CA SER A 151 -1.75 8.95 28.61
C SER A 151 -2.74 7.92 28.04
N ILE A 152 -2.43 6.64 28.24
CA ILE A 152 -3.31 5.52 27.87
C ILE A 152 -3.75 4.83 29.15
N GLU A 153 -5.04 4.51 29.24
CA GLU A 153 -5.58 3.54 30.19
C GLU A 153 -5.85 2.23 29.44
N LEU A 154 -5.25 1.14 29.91
CA LEU A 154 -5.72 -0.20 29.56
C LEU A 154 -6.68 -0.68 30.64
N ARG A 155 -7.82 -1.23 30.26
CA ARG A 155 -8.82 -1.72 31.20
C ARG A 155 -9.38 -3.07 30.76
N VAL A 156 -9.61 -3.95 31.74
CA VAL A 156 -10.24 -5.27 31.56
C VAL A 156 -11.43 -5.37 32.50
N ASP A 157 -12.60 -5.66 31.95
CA ASP A 157 -13.84 -5.88 32.70
C ASP A 157 -14.26 -7.34 32.59
N ALA A 158 -14.52 -7.95 33.73
CA ALA A 158 -15.06 -9.30 33.84
C ALA A 158 -16.49 -9.36 33.30
N GLY A 159 -16.89 -10.56 32.82
CA GLY A 159 -18.25 -10.87 32.44
C GLY A 159 -19.19 -11.05 33.65
N LYS A 160 -20.02 -12.09 33.58
CA LYS A 160 -20.86 -12.51 34.73
C LYS A 160 -20.00 -13.15 35.82
N SER A 161 -18.89 -13.75 35.42
CA SER A 161 -17.87 -14.32 36.30
C SER A 161 -16.53 -13.62 36.06
N SER A 162 -15.63 -13.72 37.02
CA SER A 162 -14.20 -13.40 36.85
C SER A 162 -13.32 -14.67 36.79
N GLY A 163 -13.96 -15.85 36.77
CA GLY A 163 -13.27 -17.13 36.80
C GLY A 163 -12.41 -17.35 35.56
N GLN A 164 -11.10 -17.46 35.75
CA GLN A 164 -10.11 -17.65 34.68
C GLN A 164 -10.06 -16.50 33.67
N ASP A 165 -10.40 -15.28 34.09
CA ASP A 165 -10.23 -14.06 33.29
C ASP A 165 -8.74 -13.65 33.25
N TRP A 166 -7.87 -14.59 32.84
CA TRP A 166 -6.43 -14.42 32.70
C TRP A 166 -6.10 -13.62 31.44
N ALA A 167 -6.69 -12.43 31.34
CA ALA A 167 -6.60 -11.57 30.18
C ALA A 167 -5.16 -11.04 30.02
N VAL A 168 -4.73 -10.93 28.77
CA VAL A 168 -3.40 -10.44 28.40
C VAL A 168 -3.47 -9.38 27.31
N TRP A 169 -2.61 -8.39 27.44
CA TRP A 169 -2.21 -7.47 26.38
C TRP A 169 -0.81 -7.86 25.92
N VAL A 170 -0.70 -8.29 24.67
CA VAL A 170 0.55 -8.67 24.02
C VAL A 170 1.09 -7.49 23.24
N ASN A 171 2.32 -7.11 23.58
CA ASN A 171 3.08 -6.02 22.97
C ASN A 171 2.28 -4.70 22.82
N PRO A 172 1.57 -4.21 23.87
CA PRO A 172 0.82 -2.97 23.79
C PRO A 172 1.78 -1.79 23.64
N ARG A 173 1.62 -1.02 22.57
CA ARG A 173 2.52 0.07 22.22
C ARG A 173 1.83 1.16 21.42
N ILE A 174 2.42 2.35 21.45
CA ILE A 174 2.12 3.43 20.50
C ILE A 174 3.32 3.54 19.58
N GLU A 175 3.12 3.41 18.27
CA GLU A 175 4.16 3.60 17.28
C GLU A 175 3.79 4.76 16.36
N GLY A 176 4.79 5.57 16.00
CA GLY A 176 4.61 6.57 14.95
C GLY A 176 4.70 5.87 13.62
N ILE A 177 3.65 5.97 12.80
CA ILE A 177 3.76 5.57 11.40
C ILE A 177 4.59 6.65 10.71
N PRO A 178 5.75 6.33 10.12
CA PRO A 178 6.44 7.28 9.27
C PRO A 178 5.55 7.54 8.06
N VAL A 179 4.76 8.60 8.14
CA VAL A 179 4.01 9.10 7.00
C VAL A 179 4.94 10.01 6.24
N ASP A 180 5.72 9.41 5.36
CA ASP A 180 6.62 10.13 4.46
C ASP A 180 5.85 11.02 3.47
N GLY A 181 4.60 10.66 3.21
CA GLY A 181 3.62 11.45 2.51
C GLY A 181 2.60 10.60 1.77
N PHE A 182 1.91 11.18 0.79
CA PHE A 182 0.95 10.45 -0.02
C PHE A 182 0.93 10.94 -1.47
N MET A 183 0.46 10.06 -2.34
CA MET A 183 0.11 10.36 -3.72
C MET A 183 -1.37 10.68 -3.81
N ILE A 184 -1.76 11.85 -4.31
CA ILE A 184 -3.15 12.13 -4.69
C ILE A 184 -3.40 11.41 -6.02
N GLN A 185 -4.24 10.39 -5.99
CA GLN A 185 -4.58 9.55 -7.14
C GLN A 185 -5.64 10.21 -8.03
N SER A 186 -6.61 10.88 -7.40
CA SER A 186 -7.64 11.64 -8.08
C SER A 186 -8.23 12.68 -7.14
N ILE A 187 -8.85 13.70 -7.71
CA ILE A 187 -9.54 14.76 -6.98
C ILE A 187 -10.98 14.81 -7.48
N SER A 188 -11.95 14.63 -6.60
CA SER A 188 -13.37 14.80 -6.92
C SER A 188 -13.83 16.17 -6.42
N VAL A 189 -14.52 16.94 -7.26
CA VAL A 189 -15.14 18.19 -6.82
C VAL A 189 -16.55 17.86 -6.36
N GLU A 190 -16.74 17.79 -5.06
CA GLU A 190 -18.02 17.42 -4.43
C GLU A 190 -19.05 18.55 -4.54
N GLN A 191 -18.58 19.80 -4.53
CA GLN A 191 -19.40 21.00 -4.62
C GLN A 191 -18.58 22.14 -5.24
N PHE A 192 -19.21 22.97 -6.08
CA PHE A 192 -18.68 24.24 -6.58
C PHE A 192 -19.83 25.11 -7.13
N PRO A 193 -19.69 26.45 -7.13
CA PRO A 193 -20.70 27.33 -7.72
C PRO A 193 -20.62 27.40 -9.24
N VAL A 194 -21.76 27.64 -9.90
CA VAL A 194 -21.84 27.97 -11.34
C VAL A 194 -21.71 29.46 -11.63
N GLN A 195 -21.82 30.29 -10.59
CA GLN A 195 -21.69 31.74 -10.68
C GLN A 195 -21.00 32.29 -9.44
N ARG A 196 -20.26 33.38 -9.58
CA ARG A 196 -19.64 34.10 -8.48
C ARG A 196 -19.81 35.61 -8.66
N PHE A 197 -20.18 36.28 -7.58
CA PHE A 197 -20.51 37.72 -7.59
C PHE A 197 -21.54 38.11 -8.67
N GLY A 198 -22.53 37.25 -8.91
CA GLY A 198 -23.58 37.45 -9.92
C GLY A 198 -23.14 37.26 -11.37
N LYS A 199 -21.91 36.77 -11.62
CA LYS A 199 -21.40 36.46 -12.95
C LYS A 199 -21.22 34.95 -13.10
N TYR A 200 -21.70 34.39 -14.20
CA TYR A 200 -21.39 33.01 -14.57
C TYR A 200 -19.92 32.90 -14.96
N PHE A 201 -19.36 31.71 -14.74
CA PHE A 201 -17.98 31.39 -15.13
C PHE A 201 -17.86 31.27 -16.67
N ASP A 202 -18.88 30.70 -17.33
CA ASP A 202 -18.97 30.67 -18.80
C ASP A 202 -19.96 31.72 -19.37
N SER A 203 -19.62 32.27 -20.54
CA SER A 203 -20.39 33.24 -21.34
C SER A 203 -21.19 32.60 -22.47
N SER A 204 -20.95 31.32 -22.79
CA SER A 204 -21.48 30.64 -23.97
C SER A 204 -23.01 30.46 -23.97
N GLY A 205 -23.67 30.74 -22.84
CA GLY A 205 -25.10 30.51 -22.65
C GLY A 205 -25.43 29.09 -22.17
N ASN A 206 -24.47 28.17 -22.20
CA ASN A 206 -24.48 26.92 -21.42
C ASN A 206 -23.86 27.19 -20.04
N ARG A 207 -24.58 26.82 -18.98
CA ARG A 207 -24.42 27.38 -17.62
C ARG A 207 -23.33 26.72 -16.76
N LEU A 208 -22.41 25.96 -17.35
CA LEU A 208 -21.51 25.08 -16.60
C LEU A 208 -20.04 25.44 -16.88
N PRO A 209 -19.18 25.54 -15.85
CA PRO A 209 -17.77 25.88 -16.03
C PRO A 209 -16.96 24.73 -16.61
N ASP A 210 -15.86 25.07 -17.27
CA ASP A 210 -14.85 24.13 -17.72
C ASP A 210 -13.78 24.04 -16.62
N LEU A 211 -13.62 22.92 -15.95
CA LEU A 211 -12.83 22.87 -14.72
C LEU A 211 -11.45 22.23 -14.94
N TYR A 212 -10.47 22.69 -14.17
CA TYR A 212 -9.25 21.95 -13.90
C TYR A 212 -8.63 22.31 -12.55
N ILE A 213 -7.73 21.45 -12.06
CA ILE A 213 -6.98 21.68 -10.82
C ILE A 213 -5.56 22.11 -11.14
N ARG A 214 -5.09 23.20 -10.53
CA ARG A 214 -3.68 23.62 -10.47
C ARG A 214 -3.06 23.21 -9.15
N TRP A 215 -1.79 22.82 -9.20
CA TRP A 215 -0.98 22.52 -8.03
C TRP A 215 0.26 23.40 -8.02
N GLU A 216 0.57 23.98 -6.86
CA GLU A 216 1.82 24.70 -6.61
C GLU A 216 2.57 24.21 -5.35
N ASP A 217 3.88 24.46 -5.30
CA ASP A 217 4.65 24.32 -4.06
C ASP A 217 4.48 25.54 -3.15
N GLN A 218 5.03 25.50 -1.93
CA GLN A 218 5.02 26.60 -0.97
C GLN A 218 5.61 27.93 -1.47
N LYS A 219 6.29 27.97 -2.62
CA LYS A 219 6.84 29.18 -3.24
C LYS A 219 5.98 29.67 -4.42
N GLY A 220 4.80 29.09 -4.64
CA GLY A 220 3.94 29.38 -5.79
C GLY A 220 4.45 28.81 -7.11
N LYS A 221 5.46 27.92 -7.08
CA LYS A 221 5.94 27.30 -8.33
C LYS A 221 4.93 26.25 -8.76
N LYS A 222 4.34 26.45 -9.95
CA LYS A 222 3.48 25.48 -10.60
C LYS A 222 4.19 24.15 -10.79
N LEU A 223 3.67 23.09 -10.16
CA LEU A 223 4.19 21.73 -10.30
C LEU A 223 3.42 20.92 -11.34
N GLY A 224 2.14 21.26 -11.59
CA GLY A 224 1.32 20.57 -12.59
C GLY A 224 -0.13 21.04 -12.64
N THR A 225 -0.91 20.39 -13.50
CA THR A 225 -2.37 20.54 -13.61
C THR A 225 -3.02 19.17 -13.84
N SER A 226 -4.30 19.03 -13.46
CA SER A 226 -5.11 17.88 -13.88
C SER A 226 -5.48 17.95 -15.37
N GLU A 227 -6.18 16.93 -15.86
CA GLU A 227 -6.97 17.06 -17.10
C GLU A 227 -7.99 18.20 -16.98
N LYS A 228 -8.37 18.76 -18.13
CA LYS A 228 -9.43 19.76 -18.24
C LYS A 228 -10.74 19.05 -18.55
N LYS A 229 -11.81 19.39 -17.85
CA LYS A 229 -13.15 18.85 -18.11
C LYS A 229 -14.08 19.96 -18.52
N THR A 230 -14.80 19.75 -19.61
CA THR A 230 -15.74 20.74 -20.11
C THR A 230 -17.14 20.55 -19.53
N ASP A 231 -17.94 21.61 -19.48
CA ASP A 231 -19.36 21.59 -19.10
C ASP A 231 -19.64 20.87 -17.77
N CYS A 232 -18.86 21.16 -16.72
CA CYS A 232 -18.96 20.44 -15.46
C CYS A 232 -20.26 20.75 -14.70
N ASP A 233 -21.18 19.78 -14.60
CA ASP A 233 -22.40 19.90 -13.78
C ASP A 233 -22.05 19.76 -12.29
N PRO A 234 -22.39 20.73 -11.41
CA PRO A 234 -22.20 20.62 -9.96
C PRO A 234 -22.81 19.36 -9.33
N ARG A 235 -23.81 18.75 -9.97
CA ARG A 235 -24.46 17.52 -9.52
C ARG A 235 -23.69 16.26 -9.91
N SER A 236 -22.80 16.34 -10.91
CA SER A 236 -22.08 15.20 -11.49
C SER A 236 -20.81 14.80 -10.73
N ARG A 237 -20.37 15.61 -9.75
CA ARG A 237 -19.14 15.43 -8.98
C ARG A 237 -17.92 15.10 -9.86
N PRO A 238 -17.46 16.04 -10.69
CA PRO A 238 -16.41 15.77 -11.66
C PRO A 238 -15.14 15.26 -10.96
N VAL A 239 -14.58 14.16 -11.49
CA VAL A 239 -13.40 13.47 -10.95
C VAL A 239 -12.21 13.69 -11.85
N PHE A 240 -11.22 14.44 -11.37
CA PHE A 240 -10.01 14.81 -12.09
C PHE A 240 -8.90 13.77 -11.85
N ALA A 241 -8.39 13.22 -12.95
CA ALA A 241 -7.15 12.46 -13.06
C ALA A 241 -6.33 13.03 -14.26
N GLY A 242 -5.15 12.50 -14.60
CA GLY A 242 -4.49 12.87 -15.87
C GLY A 242 -2.96 12.82 -15.89
N ASP A 243 -2.38 13.30 -16.98
CA ASP A 243 -0.97 13.05 -17.41
C ASP A 243 0.12 13.50 -16.42
N ASN A 244 -0.20 14.42 -15.50
CA ASN A 244 0.70 14.88 -14.43
C ASN A 244 0.29 14.40 -13.02
N MET A 245 -0.65 13.44 -12.94
CA MET A 245 -1.04 12.73 -11.72
C MET A 245 -0.49 11.29 -11.76
N PRO A 246 -0.19 10.66 -10.60
CA PRO A 246 -0.48 11.13 -9.26
C PRO A 246 0.47 12.21 -8.76
N PHE A 247 -0.09 12.94 -7.82
CA PHE A 247 0.37 14.21 -7.30
C PHE A 247 1.10 13.94 -5.96
N ARG A 248 2.42 14.14 -5.90
CA ARG A 248 3.27 13.67 -4.78
C ARG A 248 3.37 14.70 -3.66
N ILE A 249 2.69 14.45 -2.54
CA ILE A 249 2.76 15.30 -1.35
C ILE A 249 3.77 14.68 -0.38
N LEU A 250 4.90 15.35 -0.14
CA LEU A 250 5.86 14.95 0.88
C LEU A 250 5.47 15.51 2.26
N SER A 251 5.66 14.72 3.29
CA SER A 251 5.50 15.15 4.67
C SER A 251 6.53 16.22 5.04
N GLY A 252 6.12 17.17 5.89
CA GLY A 252 6.91 18.37 6.23
C GLY A 252 6.93 19.47 5.16
N HIS A 253 6.37 19.22 3.96
CA HIS A 253 6.23 20.24 2.91
C HIS A 253 4.80 20.79 2.85
N ARG A 254 4.66 22.03 2.38
CA ARG A 254 3.37 22.66 2.09
C ARG A 254 3.17 22.78 0.60
N TYR A 255 1.96 22.48 0.16
CA TYR A 255 1.52 22.59 -1.23
C TYR A 255 0.19 23.32 -1.26
N THR A 256 -0.20 23.81 -2.43
CA THR A 256 -1.51 24.41 -2.65
C THR A 256 -2.20 23.75 -3.84
N LEU A 257 -3.50 23.50 -3.69
CA LEU A 257 -4.39 23.11 -4.78
C LEU A 257 -5.33 24.27 -5.09
N GLN A 258 -5.68 24.48 -6.35
CA GLN A 258 -6.66 25.47 -6.74
C GLN A 258 -7.55 24.93 -7.87
N LEU A 259 -8.87 25.10 -7.72
CA LEU A 259 -9.86 24.84 -8.76
C LEU A 259 -10.02 26.09 -9.62
N LEU A 260 -9.83 25.94 -10.92
CA LEU A 260 -9.83 27.00 -11.91
C LEU A 260 -10.85 26.71 -13.00
N ASP A 261 -11.44 27.77 -13.53
CA ASP A 261 -12.22 27.75 -14.77
C ASP A 261 -11.27 27.86 -15.98
N TYR A 262 -11.40 26.97 -16.95
CA TYR A 262 -10.61 26.91 -18.17
C TYR A 262 -11.34 27.60 -19.31
N ASP A 263 -11.01 28.86 -19.57
CA ASP A 263 -11.54 29.57 -20.73
C ASP A 263 -10.78 29.14 -22.01
N LYS A 264 -11.37 28.22 -22.77
CA LYS A 264 -10.78 27.73 -24.03
C LYS A 264 -10.83 28.77 -25.14
N ASP A 265 -11.82 29.65 -25.15
CA ASP A 265 -12.12 30.51 -26.30
C ASP A 265 -11.64 31.95 -26.14
N GLY A 266 -11.25 32.34 -24.92
CA GLY A 266 -10.70 33.66 -24.60
C GLY A 266 -11.69 34.79 -24.89
N ARG A 267 -12.98 34.48 -25.07
CA ARG A 267 -14.00 35.44 -25.50
C ARG A 267 -14.52 36.27 -24.34
N ILE A 268 -14.39 35.78 -23.11
CA ILE A 268 -14.92 36.45 -21.92
C ILE A 268 -13.90 37.45 -21.39
N ARG A 269 -12.65 37.00 -21.19
CA ARG A 269 -11.58 37.83 -20.61
C ARG A 269 -10.21 37.45 -21.14
N LYS A 270 -9.38 38.49 -21.28
CA LYS A 270 -8.23 38.52 -22.17
C LYS A 270 -6.97 37.74 -21.75
N ASN A 271 -6.97 36.81 -20.77
CA ASN A 271 -5.89 35.78 -20.57
C ASN A 271 -5.77 35.06 -19.19
N GLU A 272 -6.74 35.06 -18.27
CA GLU A 272 -6.52 34.40 -16.96
C GLU A 272 -7.63 33.40 -16.62
N ASP A 273 -7.25 32.14 -16.42
CA ASP A 273 -8.11 31.09 -15.83
C ASP A 273 -8.65 31.62 -14.48
N GLU A 274 -9.97 31.75 -14.34
CA GLU A 274 -10.58 32.37 -13.16
C GLU A 274 -10.59 31.39 -11.97
N ALA A 275 -10.19 31.89 -10.80
CA ALA A 275 -10.18 31.11 -9.57
C ALA A 275 -11.61 30.81 -9.07
N ILE A 276 -12.02 29.54 -9.19
CA ILE A 276 -13.25 29.02 -8.58
C ILE A 276 -13.02 28.71 -7.09
N SER A 277 -11.77 28.50 -6.67
CA SER A 277 -11.42 28.36 -5.26
C SER A 277 -10.28 29.29 -4.87
N ILE A 278 -10.09 29.49 -3.57
CA ILE A 278 -8.78 29.91 -3.06
C ILE A 278 -7.79 28.76 -3.19
N GLU A 279 -6.54 29.02 -2.80
CA GLU A 279 -5.54 27.99 -2.61
C GLU A 279 -5.85 27.14 -1.38
N PHE A 280 -6.14 25.86 -1.58
CA PHE A 280 -6.28 24.87 -0.52
C PHE A 280 -4.88 24.45 -0.04
N PRO A 281 -4.50 24.75 1.21
CA PRO A 281 -3.24 24.25 1.75
C PRO A 281 -3.32 22.73 1.91
N VAL A 282 -2.38 22.01 1.30
CA VAL A 282 -2.22 20.56 1.45
C VAL A 282 -0.91 20.29 2.16
N ASN A 283 -1.04 19.80 3.39
CA ASN A 283 0.07 19.30 4.20
C ASN A 283 -0.35 17.97 4.84
N VAL A 284 0.52 16.96 4.73
CA VAL A 284 0.23 15.60 5.22
C VAL A 284 -0.05 15.60 6.71
N GLY A 285 0.80 16.25 7.50
CA GLY A 285 0.69 16.30 8.95
C GLY A 285 -0.59 16.99 9.39
N ASP A 286 -0.96 18.10 8.74
CA ASP A 286 -2.18 18.83 9.05
C ASP A 286 -3.44 18.01 8.72
N LEU A 287 -3.48 17.37 7.55
CA LEU A 287 -4.62 16.54 7.14
C LEU A 287 -4.79 15.31 8.03
N VAL A 288 -3.69 14.61 8.31
CA VAL A 288 -3.70 13.44 9.20
C VAL A 288 -4.09 13.82 10.62
N ARG A 289 -3.57 14.95 11.14
CA ARG A 289 -3.94 15.45 12.48
C ARG A 289 -5.42 15.83 12.56
N GLN A 290 -5.96 16.48 11.52
CA GLN A 290 -7.35 16.96 11.54
C GLN A 290 -8.36 15.85 11.27
N GLN A 291 -8.05 14.90 10.38
CA GLN A 291 -9.03 13.95 9.85
C GLN A 291 -8.68 12.48 10.12
N GLY A 292 -7.55 12.17 10.76
CA GLY A 292 -7.03 10.81 10.90
C GLY A 292 -6.32 10.32 9.64
N ILE A 293 -5.78 9.11 9.68
CA ILE A 293 -5.23 8.43 8.49
C ILE A 293 -6.40 7.89 7.66
N LYS A 294 -6.57 8.40 6.44
CA LYS A 294 -7.66 8.03 5.53
C LYS A 294 -7.16 7.86 4.10
N SER A 295 -7.85 7.01 3.34
CA SER A 295 -7.70 6.96 1.88
C SER A 295 -8.37 8.14 1.16
N THR A 296 -9.21 8.90 1.88
CA THR A 296 -9.93 10.05 1.34
C THR A 296 -9.89 11.23 2.31
N TYR A 297 -9.49 12.41 1.82
CA TYR A 297 -9.50 13.66 2.58
C TYR A 297 -10.49 14.64 1.99
N ARG A 298 -11.28 15.31 2.83
CA ARG A 298 -12.22 16.34 2.40
C ARG A 298 -11.66 17.72 2.71
N LEU A 299 -11.55 18.56 1.70
CA LEU A 299 -11.11 19.95 1.82
C LEU A 299 -12.30 20.87 1.55
N ILE A 300 -12.54 21.81 2.45
CA ILE A 300 -13.58 22.83 2.31
C ILE A 300 -12.87 24.16 2.16
N ASP A 301 -13.24 24.91 1.13
CA ASP A 301 -12.65 26.23 0.93
C ASP A 301 -13.14 27.16 2.06
N PRO A 302 -12.23 27.76 2.85
CA PRO A 302 -12.62 28.55 4.01
C PRO A 302 -13.32 29.86 3.63
N VAL A 303 -13.12 30.37 2.41
CA VAL A 303 -13.74 31.60 1.89
C VAL A 303 -15.00 31.24 1.10
N PHE A 304 -14.88 30.27 0.19
CA PHE A 304 -15.96 29.80 -0.67
C PHE A 304 -16.50 28.45 -0.20
N ARG A 305 -17.20 28.41 0.93
CA ARG A 305 -17.65 27.15 1.57
C ARG A 305 -18.49 26.22 0.70
N ASP A 306 -18.97 26.70 -0.44
CA ASP A 306 -19.63 25.95 -1.49
C ASP A 306 -18.67 25.25 -2.47
N VAL A 307 -17.36 25.35 -2.24
CA VAL A 307 -16.32 24.62 -2.97
C VAL A 307 -15.71 23.57 -2.06
N ILE A 308 -15.91 22.31 -2.44
CA ILE A 308 -15.50 21.15 -1.64
C ILE A 308 -14.77 20.17 -2.54
N LEU A 309 -13.53 19.86 -2.16
CA LEU A 309 -12.71 18.87 -2.84
C LEU A 309 -12.64 17.60 -1.98
N GLN A 310 -12.69 16.44 -2.63
CA GLN A 310 -12.35 15.15 -2.04
C GLN A 310 -11.09 14.63 -2.71
N LEU A 311 -10.01 14.49 -1.94
CA LEU A 311 -8.75 13.92 -2.39
C LEU A 311 -8.77 12.42 -2.15
N ASN A 312 -8.64 11.61 -3.20
CA ASN A 312 -8.35 10.19 -3.07
C ASN A 312 -6.84 10.02 -3.01
N VAL A 313 -6.32 9.51 -1.90
CA VAL A 313 -4.88 9.44 -1.66
C VAL A 313 -4.40 8.02 -1.39
N ALA A 314 -3.14 7.78 -1.74
CA ALA A 314 -2.45 6.54 -1.41
C ALA A 314 -1.13 6.87 -0.72
N TYR A 315 -1.00 6.43 0.54
CA TYR A 315 0.22 6.57 1.32
C TYR A 315 1.38 5.83 0.68
N ARG A 316 2.55 6.48 0.65
CA ARG A 316 3.75 5.97 0.01
C ARG A 316 4.97 6.30 0.85
N SER A 317 6.00 5.48 0.74
CA SER A 317 7.31 5.78 1.32
C SER A 317 7.93 7.02 0.67
N ARG A 318 8.87 7.66 1.37
CA ARG A 318 9.58 8.84 0.88
C ARG A 318 10.29 8.55 -0.42
N ALA A 319 10.92 7.37 -0.50
CA ALA A 319 11.60 6.92 -1.69
C ALA A 319 10.63 6.84 -2.88
N GLU A 320 9.42 6.32 -2.71
CA GLU A 320 8.40 6.28 -3.77
C GLU A 320 7.94 7.68 -4.20
N LEU A 321 7.67 8.56 -3.24
CA LEU A 321 7.24 9.93 -3.52
C LEU A 321 8.32 10.76 -4.22
N GLU A 322 9.59 10.53 -3.90
CA GLU A 322 10.73 11.15 -4.58
C GLU A 322 11.09 10.43 -5.90
N GLY A 323 10.39 9.34 -6.25
CA GLY A 323 10.69 8.51 -7.43
C GLY A 323 12.02 7.75 -7.32
N ARG A 324 12.59 7.67 -6.13
CA ARG A 324 13.74 6.84 -5.76
C ARG A 324 13.35 5.38 -5.56
N SER A 325 12.06 5.07 -5.39
CA SER A 325 11.53 3.71 -5.38
C SER A 325 10.28 3.62 -6.27
N VAL A 326 10.08 2.48 -6.91
CA VAL A 326 8.89 2.18 -7.70
C VAL A 326 8.59 0.70 -7.58
N TYR A 327 7.32 0.33 -7.50
CA TYR A 327 6.89 -1.06 -7.57
C TYR A 327 5.54 -1.21 -8.30
N LEU A 328 5.52 -2.05 -9.33
CA LEU A 328 4.36 -2.33 -10.18
C LEU A 328 3.65 -3.58 -9.67
N ARG A 329 2.70 -3.37 -8.77
CA ARG A 329 2.01 -4.41 -7.98
C ARG A 329 1.09 -5.36 -8.76
N HIS A 330 0.75 -5.05 -10.01
CA HIS A 330 -0.26 -5.77 -10.78
C HIS A 330 0.33 -6.67 -11.88
N VAL A 331 1.65 -6.86 -11.87
CA VAL A 331 2.29 -7.83 -12.76
C VAL A 331 2.07 -9.21 -12.19
N MET A 332 1.32 -10.06 -12.91
CA MET A 332 1.05 -11.42 -12.48
C MET A 332 2.13 -12.38 -12.99
N PRO A 333 2.70 -13.24 -12.12
CA PRO A 333 3.57 -14.32 -12.56
C PRO A 333 2.76 -15.39 -13.31
N ILE A 334 3.39 -16.07 -14.27
CA ILE A 334 2.84 -17.20 -15.02
C ILE A 334 3.56 -18.47 -14.57
N ASN A 335 2.88 -19.61 -14.50
CA ASN A 335 3.52 -20.89 -14.23
C ASN A 335 4.00 -21.57 -15.54
N GLN A 336 5.33 -21.69 -15.71
CA GLN A 336 5.96 -22.34 -16.87
C GLN A 336 5.67 -23.85 -17.02
N GLU A 337 5.12 -24.52 -16.01
CA GLU A 337 4.86 -25.97 -16.03
C GLU A 337 3.54 -26.37 -16.71
N ILE A 338 2.70 -25.41 -17.13
CA ILE A 338 1.33 -25.67 -17.60
C ILE A 338 1.19 -25.34 -19.10
N LEU A 339 1.69 -26.22 -19.97
CA LEU A 339 1.19 -26.31 -21.34
C LEU A 339 0.37 -27.60 -21.52
N PRO A 340 -0.97 -27.51 -21.62
CA PRO A 340 -1.85 -28.68 -21.59
C PRO A 340 -1.78 -29.62 -22.81
N TYR A 341 -0.80 -29.48 -23.71
CA TYR A 341 -0.80 -30.30 -24.94
C TYR A 341 0.57 -30.69 -25.52
N ASN A 342 1.69 -30.50 -24.81
CA ASN A 342 2.94 -31.13 -25.22
C ASN A 342 3.89 -31.38 -24.03
N PRO A 343 3.89 -32.59 -23.43
CA PRO A 343 4.72 -32.91 -22.27
C PRO A 343 6.24 -32.83 -22.53
N GLU A 344 6.64 -32.62 -23.79
CA GLU A 344 8.04 -32.46 -24.18
C GLU A 344 8.49 -31.00 -24.36
N ARG A 345 7.67 -29.99 -24.06
CA ARG A 345 8.09 -28.58 -24.23
C ARG A 345 7.80 -27.73 -23.00
N LEU A 346 8.82 -27.52 -22.20
CA LEU A 346 8.87 -26.45 -21.20
C LEU A 346 8.86 -25.10 -21.92
N GLU A 347 8.07 -24.17 -21.40
CA GLU A 347 8.05 -22.80 -21.89
C GLU A 347 9.42 -22.16 -21.70
N GLY A 348 9.93 -21.51 -22.75
CA GLY A 348 11.10 -20.66 -22.58
C GLY A 348 10.74 -19.48 -21.68
N CYS A 349 11.65 -19.08 -20.79
CA CYS A 349 11.49 -17.87 -19.97
C CYS A 349 11.19 -16.60 -20.80
N GLY A 350 11.58 -16.56 -22.07
CA GLY A 350 11.31 -15.47 -23.00
C GLY A 350 9.81 -15.23 -23.27
N PRO A 351 9.10 -16.17 -23.94
CA PRO A 351 7.66 -16.05 -24.18
C PRO A 351 6.83 -15.80 -22.91
N VAL A 352 7.23 -16.41 -21.78
CA VAL A 352 6.59 -16.19 -20.48
C VAL A 352 6.76 -14.74 -20.02
N ALA A 353 7.97 -14.20 -20.04
CA ALA A 353 8.22 -12.80 -19.69
C ALA A 353 7.46 -11.83 -20.61
N ALA A 354 7.36 -12.14 -21.91
CA ALA A 354 6.56 -11.36 -22.85
C ALA A 354 5.06 -11.42 -22.53
N ALA A 355 4.53 -12.59 -22.16
CA ALA A 355 3.13 -12.75 -21.77
C ALA A 355 2.82 -12.02 -20.45
N MET A 356 3.71 -12.06 -19.45
CA MET A 356 3.54 -11.26 -18.22
C MET A 356 3.50 -9.75 -18.52
N LEU A 357 4.41 -9.28 -19.39
CA LEU A 357 4.43 -7.88 -19.85
C LEU A 357 3.11 -7.51 -20.55
N MET A 358 2.68 -8.28 -21.55
CA MET A 358 1.44 -8.01 -22.30
C MET A 358 0.20 -8.11 -21.41
N GLY A 359 0.19 -9.05 -20.46
CA GLY A 359 -0.84 -9.18 -19.44
C GLY A 359 -1.05 -7.90 -18.65
N TYR A 360 0.04 -7.32 -18.13
CA TYR A 360 -0.01 -6.03 -17.44
C TYR A 360 -0.54 -4.90 -18.34
N TRP A 361 -0.11 -4.83 -19.61
CA TRP A 361 -0.62 -3.83 -20.55
C TRP A 361 -2.12 -4.00 -20.84
N GLN A 362 -2.61 -5.24 -20.85
CA GLN A 362 -4.01 -5.54 -21.06
C GLN A 362 -4.88 -5.20 -19.85
N THR A 363 -4.47 -5.60 -18.65
CA THR A 363 -5.29 -5.41 -17.45
C THR A 363 -5.18 -4.00 -16.90
N GLU A 364 -3.97 -3.46 -16.77
CA GLU A 364 -3.72 -2.20 -16.06
C GLU A 364 -3.77 -0.98 -16.98
N LEU A 365 -3.33 -1.15 -18.22
CA LEU A 365 -3.33 -0.06 -19.23
C LEU A 365 -4.51 -0.20 -20.22
N GLY A 366 -5.30 -1.27 -20.08
CA GLY A 366 -6.52 -1.53 -20.82
C GLY A 366 -6.33 -1.81 -22.31
N TYR A 367 -5.11 -2.12 -22.77
CA TYR A 367 -4.88 -2.40 -24.20
C TYR A 367 -5.38 -3.78 -24.58
N GLN A 368 -6.15 -3.89 -25.66
CA GLN A 368 -6.37 -5.18 -26.30
C GLN A 368 -5.10 -5.58 -27.03
N ILE A 369 -4.22 -6.36 -26.38
CA ILE A 369 -2.91 -6.75 -26.91
C ILE A 369 -2.75 -8.27 -26.98
N MET A 370 -3.26 -9.03 -26.00
CA MET A 370 -3.14 -10.48 -25.99
C MET A 370 -4.12 -11.16 -26.97
N ASP A 371 -4.06 -12.48 -27.07
CA ASP A 371 -5.12 -13.25 -27.73
C ASP A 371 -6.43 -13.09 -26.95
N GLU A 372 -7.54 -12.86 -27.65
CA GLU A 372 -8.85 -12.63 -27.04
C GLU A 372 -9.37 -13.81 -26.20
N ARG A 373 -8.85 -15.02 -26.45
CA ARG A 373 -9.17 -16.24 -25.69
C ARG A 373 -8.42 -16.31 -24.36
N ASP A 374 -7.38 -15.50 -24.19
CA ASP A 374 -6.60 -15.45 -22.96
C ASP A 374 -7.08 -14.28 -22.10
N HIS A 375 -7.82 -14.61 -21.04
CA HIS A 375 -8.17 -13.65 -20.00
C HIS A 375 -7.11 -13.68 -18.91
N PHE A 376 -6.05 -12.90 -19.10
CA PHE A 376 -4.96 -12.85 -18.14
C PHE A 376 -5.37 -12.08 -16.87
N ASN A 377 -6.01 -12.76 -15.94
CA ASN A 377 -6.44 -12.23 -14.64
C ASN A 377 -5.78 -12.96 -13.46
N GLY A 378 -4.68 -13.69 -13.73
CA GLY A 378 -3.99 -14.54 -12.75
C GLY A 378 -4.64 -15.91 -12.49
N ARG A 379 -5.78 -16.23 -13.13
CA ARG A 379 -6.46 -17.55 -12.97
C ARG A 379 -6.35 -18.45 -14.19
N GLN A 380 -6.16 -17.87 -15.37
CA GLN A 380 -6.07 -18.62 -16.62
C GLN A 380 -4.70 -18.41 -17.25
N HIS A 381 -4.03 -19.53 -17.55
CA HIS A 381 -2.76 -19.55 -18.22
C HIS A 381 -2.89 -18.98 -19.66
N PRO A 382 -2.06 -18.02 -20.10
CA PRO A 382 -2.20 -17.35 -21.39
C PRO A 382 -1.58 -18.17 -22.55
N THR A 383 -2.08 -19.39 -22.73
CA THR A 383 -1.51 -20.38 -23.64
C THR A 383 -1.57 -19.95 -25.09
N HIS A 384 -2.62 -19.26 -25.55
CA HIS A 384 -2.76 -18.87 -26.95
C HIS A 384 -1.77 -17.76 -27.32
N THR A 385 -1.61 -16.78 -26.44
CA THR A 385 -0.69 -15.65 -26.55
C THR A 385 0.75 -16.13 -26.54
N ILE A 386 1.11 -17.05 -25.64
CA ILE A 386 2.47 -17.62 -25.59
C ILE A 386 2.78 -18.39 -26.88
N ARG A 387 1.85 -19.18 -27.40
CA ARG A 387 2.00 -19.89 -28.68
C ARG A 387 2.13 -18.95 -29.87
N GLU A 388 1.32 -17.90 -29.91
CA GLU A 388 1.40 -16.88 -30.95
C GLU A 388 2.77 -16.17 -30.87
N PHE A 389 3.19 -15.75 -29.67
CA PHE A 389 4.49 -15.12 -29.44
C PHE A 389 5.64 -16.01 -29.89
N TYR A 390 5.62 -17.29 -29.55
CA TYR A 390 6.60 -18.28 -29.99
C TYR A 390 6.77 -18.30 -31.50
N ARG A 391 5.64 -18.30 -32.23
CA ARG A 391 5.61 -18.34 -33.69
C ARG A 391 6.17 -17.05 -34.30
N VAL A 392 5.72 -15.89 -33.85
CA VAL A 392 6.08 -14.60 -34.46
C VAL A 392 7.48 -14.12 -34.07
N SER A 393 7.97 -14.53 -32.90
CA SER A 393 9.35 -14.25 -32.48
C SER A 393 10.36 -15.24 -33.08
N ASN A 394 9.94 -16.22 -33.89
CA ASN A 394 10.87 -17.24 -34.43
C ASN A 394 11.72 -17.90 -33.32
N SER A 395 11.07 -18.26 -32.20
CA SER A 395 11.71 -19.00 -31.11
C SER A 395 12.18 -20.38 -31.62
N LYS A 396 13.40 -20.78 -31.25
CA LYS A 396 14.00 -22.05 -31.69
C LYS A 396 14.07 -23.04 -30.53
N LYS A 397 14.17 -24.34 -30.85
CA LYS A 397 14.50 -25.37 -29.86
C LYS A 397 15.91 -25.12 -29.31
N SER A 398 16.08 -25.25 -28.00
CA SER A 398 17.38 -25.14 -27.35
C SER A 398 18.34 -26.20 -27.90
N PRO A 399 19.56 -25.83 -28.32
CA PRO A 399 20.55 -26.79 -28.82
C PRO A 399 21.00 -27.68 -27.66
N GLY A 400 20.51 -28.92 -27.59
CA GLY A 400 20.90 -29.90 -26.57
C GLY A 400 20.21 -31.25 -26.76
N LYS A 401 20.83 -32.33 -26.26
CA LYS A 401 20.36 -33.71 -26.46
C LYS A 401 18.91 -33.96 -25.98
N ASN A 402 18.39 -33.11 -25.09
CA ASN A 402 17.05 -33.25 -24.54
C ASN A 402 15.98 -32.33 -25.13
N ASN A 403 16.27 -31.39 -26.07
CA ASN A 403 15.32 -30.59 -26.90
C ASN A 403 14.00 -30.07 -26.27
N LYS A 404 13.84 -30.11 -24.95
CA LYS A 404 12.58 -29.89 -24.22
C LYS A 404 12.30 -28.43 -23.92
N GLN A 405 13.21 -27.53 -24.27
CA GLN A 405 13.08 -26.10 -24.01
C GLN A 405 13.25 -25.31 -25.30
N SER A 406 12.65 -24.13 -25.32
CA SER A 406 12.88 -23.15 -26.37
C SER A 406 13.65 -21.94 -25.87
N PHE A 407 14.43 -21.34 -26.76
CA PHE A 407 15.02 -20.04 -26.54
C PHE A 407 14.49 -19.03 -27.56
N THR A 408 14.33 -17.80 -27.11
CA THR A 408 14.07 -16.65 -27.97
C THR A 408 15.37 -15.87 -28.05
N ALA A 409 15.83 -15.52 -29.25
CA ALA A 409 16.98 -14.63 -29.36
C ALA A 409 16.59 -13.20 -28.96
N LYS A 410 17.55 -12.38 -28.52
CA LYS A 410 17.29 -11.00 -28.08
C LYS A 410 16.55 -10.16 -29.12
N ARG A 411 16.97 -10.23 -30.38
CA ARG A 411 16.37 -9.47 -31.51
C ARG A 411 14.93 -9.93 -31.75
N ASN A 412 14.75 -11.24 -31.74
CA ASN A 412 13.48 -11.92 -31.88
C ASN A 412 12.48 -11.54 -30.77
N MET A 413 12.94 -11.26 -29.55
CA MET A 413 12.09 -10.76 -28.46
C MET A 413 11.48 -9.41 -28.82
N LYS A 414 12.29 -8.46 -29.31
CA LYS A 414 11.80 -7.15 -29.78
C LYS A 414 10.82 -7.31 -30.93
N ASP A 415 11.15 -8.14 -31.91
CA ASP A 415 10.30 -8.32 -33.11
C ASP A 415 8.95 -8.96 -32.73
N GLY A 416 8.96 -9.93 -31.83
CA GLY A 416 7.74 -10.52 -31.27
C GLY A 416 6.87 -9.49 -30.56
N LEU A 417 7.45 -8.70 -29.63
CA LEU A 417 6.70 -7.64 -28.96
C LEU A 417 6.22 -6.56 -29.95
N GLY A 418 7.01 -6.25 -30.99
CA GLY A 418 6.65 -5.30 -32.03
C GLY A 418 5.45 -5.76 -32.86
N TYR A 419 5.33 -7.05 -33.13
CA TYR A 419 4.14 -7.65 -33.76
C TYR A 419 2.89 -7.41 -32.89
N PHE A 420 2.97 -7.71 -31.59
CA PHE A 420 1.86 -7.52 -30.65
C PHE A 420 1.50 -6.04 -30.44
N ALA A 421 2.49 -5.15 -30.38
CA ALA A 421 2.29 -3.71 -30.33
C ALA A 421 1.54 -3.20 -31.58
N LYS A 422 1.92 -3.68 -32.77
CA LYS A 422 1.21 -3.36 -34.03
C LYS A 422 -0.22 -3.90 -34.02
N LYS A 423 -0.45 -5.12 -33.54
CA LYS A 423 -1.78 -5.73 -33.36
C LYS A 423 -2.65 -4.84 -32.45
N ALA A 424 -2.13 -4.44 -31.30
CA ALA A 424 -2.83 -3.57 -30.35
C ALA A 424 -3.14 -2.19 -30.93
N ASN A 425 -2.20 -1.55 -31.62
CA ASN A 425 -2.41 -0.23 -32.24
C ASN A 425 -3.49 -0.23 -33.32
N ASN A 426 -3.71 -1.38 -33.97
CA ASN A 426 -4.73 -1.55 -35.01
C ASN A 426 -6.05 -2.09 -34.46
N HIS A 427 -6.13 -2.40 -33.15
CA HIS A 427 -7.34 -2.95 -32.56
C HIS A 427 -8.40 -1.86 -32.35
N PRO A 428 -9.65 -2.04 -32.81
CA PRO A 428 -10.70 -1.01 -32.70
C PRO A 428 -10.95 -0.52 -31.26
N ALA A 429 -10.93 -1.43 -30.28
CA ALA A 429 -11.11 -1.07 -28.86
C ALA A 429 -9.97 -0.20 -28.27
N ASN A 430 -8.84 -0.07 -28.97
CA ASN A 430 -7.75 0.81 -28.60
C ASN A 430 -7.76 2.13 -29.39
N ALA A 431 -8.80 2.41 -30.17
CA ALA A 431 -8.95 3.68 -30.88
C ALA A 431 -8.91 4.86 -29.89
N GLY A 432 -8.09 5.87 -30.19
CA GLY A 432 -7.88 7.03 -29.31
C GLY A 432 -6.83 6.85 -28.22
N LYS A 433 -6.31 5.63 -27.99
CA LYS A 433 -5.17 5.41 -27.09
C LYS A 433 -3.85 5.83 -27.76
N PRO A 434 -2.83 6.22 -26.97
CA PRO A 434 -1.47 6.39 -27.48
C PRO A 434 -0.98 5.13 -28.21
N LYS A 435 -0.27 5.30 -29.32
CA LYS A 435 0.33 4.16 -30.02
C LYS A 435 1.46 3.58 -29.18
N ILE A 436 1.65 2.27 -29.25
CA ILE A 436 2.71 1.57 -28.51
C ILE A 436 3.72 0.92 -29.45
N HIS A 437 4.96 0.77 -29.01
CA HIS A 437 6.02 0.09 -29.75
C HIS A 437 6.99 -0.62 -28.82
N ALA A 438 7.61 -1.68 -29.35
CA ALA A 438 8.65 -2.41 -28.67
C ALA A 438 10.02 -1.76 -28.88
N ASP A 439 10.79 -1.63 -27.80
CA ASP A 439 12.16 -1.13 -27.84
C ASP A 439 13.13 -2.07 -27.11
N ILE A 440 14.41 -1.93 -27.43
CA ILE A 440 15.48 -2.73 -26.83
C ILE A 440 16.72 -1.86 -26.59
N LEU A 441 17.31 -1.99 -25.41
CA LEU A 441 18.68 -1.52 -25.16
C LEU A 441 19.59 -2.72 -24.93
N TRP A 442 20.52 -2.88 -25.86
CA TRP A 442 21.49 -3.97 -25.89
C TRP A 442 22.56 -3.81 -24.82
N SER A 443 22.97 -4.93 -24.22
CA SER A 443 24.10 -4.97 -23.28
C SER A 443 25.46 -5.08 -24.00
N ALA A 444 26.33 -4.10 -23.73
CA ALA A 444 27.71 -4.04 -24.24
C ALA A 444 28.66 -3.15 -23.40
N ARG A 445 28.51 -3.09 -22.05
CA ARG A 445 29.22 -2.16 -21.10
C ARG A 445 28.73 -0.70 -21.08
N ARG A 446 27.40 -0.48 -21.08
CA ARG A 446 26.79 0.85 -20.85
C ARG A 446 25.75 0.80 -19.73
N TRP A 447 26.10 0.20 -18.60
CA TRP A 447 25.18 0.04 -17.46
C TRP A 447 24.53 1.36 -17.03
N PRO A 448 25.21 2.53 -16.94
CA PRO A 448 24.55 3.79 -16.59
C PRO A 448 23.37 4.15 -17.50
N LYS A 449 23.51 3.92 -18.82
CA LYS A 449 22.42 4.17 -19.79
C LYS A 449 21.27 3.17 -19.63
N ILE A 450 21.60 1.89 -19.42
CA ILE A 450 20.61 0.83 -19.22
C ILE A 450 19.84 1.07 -17.92
N LYS A 451 20.54 1.36 -16.82
CA LYS A 451 19.96 1.72 -15.53
C LYS A 451 19.04 2.93 -15.65
N ALA A 452 19.48 4.01 -16.31
CA ALA A 452 18.66 5.21 -16.49
C ALA A 452 17.38 4.92 -17.26
N ALA A 453 17.47 4.14 -18.35
CA ALA A 453 16.30 3.73 -19.13
C ALA A 453 15.37 2.81 -18.33
N LEU A 454 15.92 1.80 -17.63
CA LEU A 454 15.17 0.91 -16.77
C LEU A 454 14.39 1.67 -15.68
N HIS A 455 15.04 2.61 -14.99
CA HIS A 455 14.40 3.43 -13.96
C HIS A 455 13.33 4.34 -14.55
N LYS A 456 13.59 4.94 -15.72
CA LYS A 456 12.62 5.78 -16.41
C LYS A 456 11.37 4.97 -16.75
N GLU A 457 11.51 3.83 -17.42
CA GLU A 457 10.36 3.02 -17.83
C GLU A 457 9.58 2.48 -16.63
N LEU A 458 10.25 2.04 -15.56
CA LEU A 458 9.58 1.64 -14.33
C LEU A 458 8.81 2.81 -13.70
N ARG A 459 9.39 4.02 -13.63
CA ARG A 459 8.69 5.23 -13.15
C ARG A 459 7.48 5.60 -13.99
N ASP A 460 7.55 5.38 -15.30
CA ASP A 460 6.46 5.62 -16.24
C ASP A 460 5.37 4.53 -16.18
N GLY A 461 5.51 3.56 -15.25
CA GLY A 461 4.54 2.49 -15.05
C GLY A 461 4.69 1.31 -16.00
N ASN A 462 5.81 1.20 -16.72
CA ASN A 462 6.07 0.15 -17.70
C ASN A 462 6.99 -0.93 -17.08
N PRO A 463 6.54 -2.20 -16.93
CA PRO A 463 7.44 -3.27 -16.56
C PRO A 463 8.43 -3.54 -17.70
N VAL A 464 9.63 -4.01 -17.34
CA VAL A 464 10.75 -4.13 -18.28
C VAL A 464 11.29 -5.54 -18.25
N ILE A 465 11.38 -6.19 -19.41
CA ILE A 465 12.02 -7.50 -19.51
C ILE A 465 13.53 -7.31 -19.39
N LEU A 466 14.12 -7.93 -18.37
CA LEU A 466 15.57 -8.04 -18.22
C LEU A 466 16.04 -9.34 -18.87
N LEU A 467 17.12 -9.24 -19.62
CA LEU A 467 17.73 -10.35 -20.33
C LEU A 467 19.19 -10.52 -19.88
N PHE A 468 19.39 -11.45 -18.96
CA PHE A 468 20.67 -11.71 -18.33
C PHE A 468 21.54 -12.62 -19.19
N LYS A 469 22.82 -12.24 -19.37
CA LYS A 469 23.83 -13.11 -19.98
C LYS A 469 24.35 -14.15 -18.98
N SER A 470 24.34 -13.81 -17.69
CA SER A 470 24.66 -14.71 -16.59
C SER A 470 23.62 -14.53 -15.47
N ILE A 471 23.09 -15.63 -14.95
CA ILE A 471 22.04 -15.56 -13.93
C ILE A 471 22.63 -14.94 -12.65
N PRO A 472 22.05 -13.84 -12.11
CA PRO A 472 22.54 -13.20 -10.89
C PRO A 472 22.34 -14.08 -9.66
N ALA A 473 23.16 -13.90 -8.63
CA ALA A 473 23.17 -14.76 -7.44
C ALA A 473 21.82 -14.77 -6.69
N CYS A 474 21.15 -13.62 -6.61
CA CYS A 474 19.78 -13.50 -6.12
C CYS A 474 18.82 -14.53 -6.73
N LEU A 475 18.86 -14.78 -8.05
CA LEU A 475 17.96 -15.72 -8.72
C LEU A 475 18.37 -17.18 -8.51
N LYS A 476 19.68 -17.47 -8.42
CA LYS A 476 20.19 -18.83 -8.19
C LYS A 476 19.67 -19.47 -6.89
N LYS A 477 19.39 -18.64 -5.87
CA LYS A 477 18.86 -19.10 -4.56
C LYS A 477 17.46 -19.72 -4.68
N TYR A 478 16.68 -19.28 -5.66
CA TYR A 478 15.30 -19.70 -5.85
C TYR A 478 15.18 -20.84 -6.86
N GLU A 479 16.19 -21.04 -7.71
CA GLU A 479 16.20 -22.09 -8.71
C GLU A 479 16.98 -23.32 -8.23
N LYS A 480 16.41 -24.08 -7.28
CA LYS A 480 16.98 -25.40 -6.85
C LYS A 480 17.25 -26.35 -8.03
N ARG A 481 16.57 -26.17 -9.18
CA ARG A 481 16.72 -26.98 -10.41
C ARG A 481 17.77 -26.47 -11.41
N VAL A 482 18.32 -25.26 -11.24
CA VAL A 482 19.23 -24.65 -12.25
C VAL A 482 20.72 -24.96 -11.97
N ASN A 483 21.05 -25.46 -10.78
CA ASN A 483 22.43 -25.77 -10.39
C ASN A 483 23.11 -26.87 -11.21
N GLU A 484 22.40 -27.65 -12.03
CA GLU A 484 23.00 -28.86 -12.61
C GLU A 484 23.14 -28.88 -14.13
N THR A 485 22.59 -27.93 -14.91
CA THR A 485 22.73 -28.02 -16.39
C THR A 485 22.53 -26.75 -17.24
N PHE A 486 22.06 -25.62 -16.68
CA PHE A 486 21.51 -24.52 -17.50
C PHE A 486 22.24 -23.16 -17.40
N ALA A 487 23.39 -23.11 -16.74
CA ALA A 487 24.11 -21.86 -16.42
C ALA A 487 24.68 -21.05 -17.62
N PHE A 488 24.52 -21.52 -18.85
CA PHE A 488 25.14 -20.92 -20.05
C PHE A 488 24.17 -20.21 -20.99
N ALA A 489 22.86 -20.21 -20.70
CA ALA A 489 21.85 -19.60 -21.58
C ALA A 489 21.39 -18.22 -21.09
N ASP A 490 21.06 -17.36 -22.04
CA ASP A 490 20.37 -16.10 -21.80
C ASP A 490 19.05 -16.37 -21.02
N HIS A 491 18.82 -15.64 -19.91
CA HIS A 491 17.64 -15.81 -19.06
C HIS A 491 16.78 -14.54 -19.04
N TYR A 492 15.46 -14.70 -19.16
CA TYR A 492 14.48 -13.62 -19.26
C TYR A 492 13.65 -13.54 -17.98
N VAL A 493 13.56 -12.34 -17.41
CA VAL A 493 12.72 -12.04 -16.24
C VAL A 493 12.07 -10.68 -16.41
N LEU A 494 11.06 -10.36 -15.58
CA LEU A 494 10.42 -9.05 -15.62
C LEU A 494 10.84 -8.21 -14.41
N ALA A 495 11.51 -7.09 -14.64
CA ALA A 495 11.67 -6.06 -13.62
C ALA A 495 10.35 -5.33 -13.45
N VAL A 496 9.90 -5.26 -12.20
CA VAL A 496 8.64 -4.62 -11.81
C VAL A 496 8.86 -3.49 -10.83
N GLY A 497 10.10 -3.19 -10.49
CA GLY A 497 10.39 -2.07 -9.60
C GLY A 497 11.86 -1.95 -9.23
N PHE A 498 12.16 -0.88 -8.49
CA PHE A 498 13.48 -0.62 -7.92
C PHE A 498 13.35 0.16 -6.62
N ASN A 499 14.42 0.20 -5.84
CA ASN A 499 14.56 1.03 -4.65
C ASN A 499 16.01 1.54 -4.59
N ASP A 500 16.21 2.84 -4.81
CA ASP A 500 17.53 3.49 -4.79
C ASP A 500 18.13 3.55 -3.38
N ASP A 501 17.30 3.51 -2.34
CA ASP A 501 17.72 3.63 -0.94
C ASP A 501 18.36 2.33 -0.48
N THR A 502 17.74 1.20 -0.82
CA THR A 502 18.31 -0.14 -0.59
C THR A 502 19.20 -0.62 -1.72
N ARG A 503 19.19 0.08 -2.87
CA ARG A 503 19.90 -0.26 -4.11
C ARG A 503 19.50 -1.62 -4.65
N GLU A 504 18.20 -1.87 -4.73
CA GLU A 504 17.61 -3.16 -5.11
C GLU A 504 16.65 -3.03 -6.30
N TYR A 505 16.58 -4.08 -7.10
CA TYR A 505 15.56 -4.32 -8.11
C TYR A 505 14.59 -5.40 -7.65
N TYR A 506 13.32 -5.19 -7.96
CA TYR A 506 12.25 -6.15 -7.76
C TYR A 506 11.97 -6.87 -9.09
N ILE A 507 12.16 -8.19 -9.11
CA ILE A 507 12.17 -9.00 -10.34
C ILE A 507 11.24 -10.19 -10.21
N ILE A 508 10.38 -10.41 -11.20
CA ILE A 508 9.51 -11.59 -11.30
C ILE A 508 10.09 -12.59 -12.30
N ASN A 509 10.30 -13.82 -11.86
CA ASN A 509 10.94 -14.88 -12.66
C ASN A 509 9.96 -15.82 -13.39
N GLY A 510 8.64 -15.65 -13.21
CA GLY A 510 7.61 -16.37 -13.96
C GLY A 510 7.56 -17.89 -13.67
N TRP A 511 7.70 -18.30 -12.41
CA TRP A 511 7.76 -19.73 -12.02
C TRP A 511 6.63 -20.21 -11.09
N ALA A 512 5.58 -19.44 -10.84
CA ALA A 512 4.43 -19.92 -10.05
C ALA A 512 3.20 -19.01 -10.22
N GLU A 513 2.02 -19.61 -10.27
CA GLU A 513 0.74 -18.90 -10.12
C GLU A 513 0.44 -18.72 -8.63
N PHE A 514 0.01 -17.52 -8.22
CA PHE A 514 -0.51 -17.28 -6.87
C PHE A 514 -1.91 -16.69 -6.96
N PRO A 515 -2.84 -17.11 -6.07
CA PRO A 515 -4.08 -16.39 -5.89
C PRO A 515 -3.80 -14.98 -5.34
N ASN A 516 -4.52 -14.00 -5.89
CA ASN A 516 -4.45 -12.58 -5.54
C ASN A 516 -4.40 -12.34 -4.02
N THR A 517 -3.30 -11.79 -3.50
CA THR A 517 -3.31 -11.18 -2.17
C THR A 517 -3.44 -9.67 -2.32
N VAL A 518 -4.36 -9.08 -1.54
CA VAL A 518 -4.76 -7.66 -1.51
C VAL A 518 -3.71 -6.72 -0.92
N THR A 519 -2.46 -7.16 -0.82
CA THR A 519 -1.40 -6.37 -0.19
C THR A 519 -0.79 -5.36 -1.17
N SER A 520 -0.01 -4.37 -0.71
CA SER A 520 0.27 -3.14 -1.49
C SER A 520 1.76 -2.89 -1.81
N GLY A 521 2.66 -3.78 -1.41
CA GLY A 521 4.10 -3.70 -1.68
C GLY A 521 4.68 -5.03 -2.20
N PRO A 522 6.02 -5.21 -2.26
CA PRO A 522 6.67 -6.42 -2.80
C PRO A 522 6.18 -7.73 -2.18
N HIS A 523 5.58 -7.65 -1.00
CA HIS A 523 4.96 -8.75 -0.30
C HIS A 523 3.71 -9.35 -0.97
N VAL A 524 3.12 -8.70 -1.99
CA VAL A 524 2.08 -9.32 -2.86
C VAL A 524 2.56 -10.59 -3.55
N HIS A 525 3.88 -10.76 -3.64
CA HIS A 525 4.53 -11.87 -4.30
C HIS A 525 5.34 -12.74 -3.32
N TYR A 526 5.13 -12.61 -2.00
CA TYR A 526 5.68 -13.55 -1.02
C TYR A 526 4.62 -14.60 -0.68
N GLY A 527 4.85 -15.86 -1.05
CA GLY A 527 4.04 -17.02 -0.65
C GLY A 527 4.87 -18.02 0.16
N ASP A 528 4.21 -18.83 0.98
CA ASP A 528 4.83 -19.70 1.99
C ASP A 528 5.73 -20.82 1.41
N GLN A 529 5.64 -21.12 0.10
CA GLN A 529 6.38 -22.22 -0.51
C GLN A 529 7.15 -21.87 -1.79
N TYR A 530 6.86 -20.74 -2.45
CA TYR A 530 7.48 -20.35 -3.71
C TYR A 530 7.59 -18.82 -3.77
N PHE A 531 8.76 -18.29 -4.17
CA PHE A 531 9.07 -16.86 -4.19
C PHE A 531 9.14 -16.37 -5.65
N PRO A 532 8.00 -15.98 -6.28
CA PRO A 532 7.98 -15.48 -7.65
C PRO A 532 8.69 -14.13 -7.77
N LEU A 533 8.72 -13.35 -6.68
CA LEU A 533 9.48 -12.12 -6.59
C LEU A 533 10.86 -12.41 -6.00
N CYS A 534 11.87 -12.04 -6.77
CA CYS A 534 13.26 -12.00 -6.36
C CYS A 534 13.69 -10.55 -6.15
N VAL A 535 14.34 -10.28 -5.02
CA VAL A 535 15.02 -9.01 -4.75
C VAL A 535 16.49 -9.17 -5.12
N CYS A 536 16.96 -8.38 -6.07
CA CYS A 536 18.35 -8.40 -6.55
C CYS A 536 19.01 -7.06 -6.31
N SER A 537 20.23 -7.05 -5.78
CA SER A 537 20.97 -5.79 -5.67
C SER A 537 21.30 -5.20 -7.05
N TYR A 538 21.47 -3.89 -7.12
CA TYR A 538 21.91 -3.21 -8.35
C TYR A 538 23.21 -3.78 -8.89
N LYS A 539 24.13 -4.20 -8.00
CA LYS A 539 25.41 -4.78 -8.37
C LYS A 539 25.26 -6.17 -8.97
N GLU A 540 24.36 -6.99 -8.45
CA GLU A 540 24.07 -8.31 -9.03
C GLU A 540 23.48 -8.19 -10.43
N VAL A 541 22.52 -7.27 -10.61
CA VAL A 541 21.91 -6.98 -11.92
C VAL A 541 22.92 -6.34 -12.87
N GLU A 542 23.84 -5.51 -12.40
CA GLU A 542 24.92 -4.98 -13.25
C GLU A 542 25.87 -6.08 -13.72
N ASN A 543 26.30 -6.94 -12.81
CA ASN A 543 27.24 -8.03 -13.07
C ASN A 543 26.66 -9.10 -14.02
N SER A 544 25.33 -9.24 -14.11
CA SER A 544 24.66 -10.12 -15.06
C SER A 544 24.60 -9.57 -16.51
N ASN A 545 25.12 -8.35 -16.71
CA ASN A 545 25.22 -7.66 -18.01
C ASN A 545 23.91 -7.69 -18.81
N PRO A 546 22.80 -7.17 -18.24
CA PRO A 546 21.46 -7.32 -18.80
C PRO A 546 21.29 -6.49 -20.06
N SER A 547 20.55 -7.03 -21.03
CA SER A 547 19.83 -6.19 -22.00
C SER A 547 18.43 -5.94 -21.46
N ILE A 548 17.78 -4.86 -21.89
CA ILE A 548 16.39 -4.59 -21.53
C ILE A 548 15.49 -4.51 -22.76
N VAL A 549 14.31 -5.12 -22.68
CA VAL A 549 13.27 -5.08 -23.72
C VAL A 549 11.97 -4.63 -23.07
N TYR A 550 11.24 -3.71 -23.70
CA TYR A 550 10.04 -3.13 -23.10
C TYR A 550 9.09 -2.60 -24.18
N LEU A 551 7.83 -2.38 -23.78
CA LEU A 551 6.85 -1.62 -24.54
C LEU A 551 6.82 -0.19 -24.02
N LYS A 552 6.67 0.79 -24.91
CA LYS A 552 6.51 2.20 -24.55
C LYS A 552 5.44 2.86 -25.44
N ARG A 553 4.86 3.94 -24.95
CA ARG A 553 3.88 4.78 -25.66
C ARG A 553 4.56 5.77 -26.61
#